data_AF-A0A077RBH9-F1
#
_entry.id   AF-A0A077RBH9-F1
#
_cell.length_a   1.000
_cell.length_b   1.000
_cell.length_c   1.000
_cell.angle_alpha   90.00
_cell.angle_beta   90.00
_cell.angle_gamma   90.00
#
_symmetry.space_group_name_H-M   'P 1'
#
loop_
_entity.id
_entity.type
_entity.pdbx_description
1 polymer ?
#
loop_
_entity_poly.entity_id
_entity_poly.type
_entity_poly.pdbx_seq_one_letter_code
_entity_poly.pdbx_strand_id
1 'polypeptide(L)'
;MAFSSIPSLGPCVERTGVQVNHDGFEGLSEKMYTYPGIDLGAQSFIDRFLRERQVHFIHGSADVGMGDERAQAMAQGANRVERAQNYQLHLDQMAAKIGVRGKWTVDWVAGVGHDGRSM
;
A
#
# COMPACT_ATOMS: atom_id res chain seq x y z
N MET A 1 -48.83 6.54 20.03
CA MET A 1 -47.83 5.46 20.00
C MET A 1 -46.74 5.87 19.02
N ALA A 2 -45.54 6.12 19.55
CA ALA A 2 -44.37 6.49 18.76
C ALA A 2 -43.77 5.24 18.11
N PHE A 3 -43.43 5.31 16.82
CA PHE A 3 -42.31 4.56 16.28
C PHE A 3 -41.44 5.49 15.44
N SER A 4 -40.19 5.48 15.85
CA SER A 4 -39.06 6.31 15.49
C SER A 4 -38.61 6.12 14.05
N SER A 5 -38.24 7.24 13.44
CA SER A 5 -37.39 7.37 12.26
C SER A 5 -36.18 6.44 12.34
N ILE A 6 -35.94 5.68 11.28
CA ILE A 6 -34.72 4.91 11.08
C ILE A 6 -33.57 5.91 10.92
N PRO A 7 -32.50 5.85 11.73
CA PRO A 7 -31.36 6.73 11.55
C PRO A 7 -30.56 6.28 10.32
N SER A 8 -30.18 7.26 9.50
CA SER A 8 -29.20 7.11 8.41
C SER A 8 -27.95 6.42 8.94
N LEU A 9 -27.57 5.31 8.31
CA LEU A 9 -26.30 4.64 8.54
C LEU A 9 -25.17 5.63 8.26
N GLY A 10 -24.60 6.19 9.33
CA GLY A 10 -23.30 6.85 9.30
C GLY A 10 -22.20 5.84 8.95
N PRO A 11 -20.99 6.32 8.61
CA PRO A 11 -19.89 5.45 8.21
C PRO A 11 -19.58 4.45 9.34
N CYS A 12 -19.60 3.16 8.97
CA CYS A 12 -19.21 2.06 9.83
C CYS A 12 -17.73 2.23 10.19
N VAL A 13 -17.46 2.66 11.43
CA VAL A 13 -16.12 2.63 12.01
C VAL A 13 -15.85 1.19 12.44
N GLU A 14 -15.30 0.39 11.53
CA GLU A 14 -14.82 -0.95 11.87
C GLU A 14 -13.52 -0.80 12.69
N ARG A 15 -13.61 -1.14 13.98
CA ARG A 15 -12.49 -1.18 14.93
C ARG A 15 -11.50 -2.27 14.54
N THR A 16 -10.57 -1.95 13.65
CA THR A 16 -9.21 -2.48 13.70
C THR A 16 -8.28 -1.30 13.45
N GLY A 17 -7.32 -1.05 14.36
CA GLY A 17 -6.41 0.09 14.29
C GLY A 17 -5.37 -0.02 13.17
N VAL A 18 -5.76 -0.47 11.98
CA VAL A 18 -4.93 -0.55 10.80
C VAL A 18 -5.44 0.52 9.83
N GLN A 19 -4.65 1.57 9.63
CA GLN A 19 -4.89 2.52 8.55
C GLN A 19 -4.81 1.74 7.22
N VAL A 20 -5.96 1.49 6.62
CA VAL A 20 -6.03 1.01 5.24
C VAL A 20 -5.55 2.16 4.37
N ASN A 21 -4.33 2.02 3.83
CA ASN A 21 -3.78 2.99 2.88
C ASN A 21 -4.70 3.08 1.65
N HIS A 22 -5.41 4.21 1.55
CA HIS A 22 -6.39 4.46 0.49
C HIS A 22 -5.70 4.78 -0.86
N ASP A 23 -4.44 5.24 -0.85
CA ASP A 23 -3.88 6.00 -1.98
C ASP A 23 -2.77 5.27 -2.78
N GLY A 24 -2.71 3.94 -2.78
CA GLY A 24 -1.61 3.21 -3.43
C GLY A 24 -1.63 3.21 -4.96
N PHE A 25 -2.83 3.20 -5.56
CA PHE A 25 -3.02 3.08 -7.02
C PHE A 25 -4.05 4.08 -7.58
N GLU A 26 -4.62 4.92 -6.71
CA GLU A 26 -5.58 5.94 -7.12
C GLU A 26 -4.89 7.04 -7.95
N GLY A 27 -5.53 7.47 -9.04
CA GLY A 27 -4.98 8.47 -9.96
C GLY A 27 -3.86 7.97 -10.89
N LEU A 28 -3.48 6.67 -10.84
CA LEU A 28 -2.47 6.11 -11.73
C LEU A 28 -2.85 6.25 -13.21
N SER A 29 -4.14 6.08 -13.52
CA SER A 29 -4.69 6.25 -14.87
C SER A 29 -4.51 7.67 -15.41
N GLU A 30 -4.63 8.69 -14.57
CA GLU A 30 -4.46 10.11 -14.94
C GLU A 30 -3.00 10.45 -15.30
N LYS A 31 -2.04 9.65 -14.84
CA LYS A 31 -0.61 9.81 -15.14
C LYS A 31 -0.17 9.02 -16.37
N MET A 32 -1.02 8.14 -16.90
CA MET A 32 -0.72 7.25 -18.04
C MET A 32 -1.08 7.82 -19.41
N TYR A 33 -1.59 9.06 -19.50
CA TYR A 33 -1.93 9.71 -20.79
C TYR A 33 -0.74 9.78 -21.79
N THR A 34 0.48 9.60 -21.30
CA THR A 34 1.72 9.53 -22.10
C THR A 34 1.88 8.20 -22.86
N TYR A 35 1.06 7.19 -22.60
CA TYR A 35 1.02 5.92 -23.34
C TYR A 35 -0.34 5.76 -24.05
N PRO A 36 -0.59 6.50 -25.15
CA PRO A 36 -1.84 6.43 -25.89
C PRO A 36 -2.01 5.03 -26.49
N GLY A 37 -2.97 4.26 -25.94
CA GLY A 37 -3.29 2.89 -26.40
C GLY A 37 -3.56 1.88 -25.29
N ILE A 38 -3.29 2.24 -24.03
CA ILE A 38 -3.52 1.37 -22.87
C ILE A 38 -4.56 2.04 -21.95
N ASP A 39 -5.86 1.79 -22.20
CA ASP A 39 -6.94 2.14 -21.27
C ASP A 39 -7.09 1.02 -20.22
N LEU A 40 -6.14 1.00 -19.30
CA LEU A 40 -6.08 0.05 -18.21
C LEU A 40 -6.36 0.82 -16.92
N GLY A 41 -7.58 0.67 -16.37
CA GLY A 41 -7.90 1.23 -15.06
C GLY A 41 -6.95 0.69 -13.98
N ALA A 42 -6.84 1.39 -12.84
CA ALA A 42 -5.94 1.04 -11.73
C ALA A 42 -5.99 -0.44 -11.32
N GLN A 43 -7.19 -1.05 -11.39
CA GLN A 43 -7.41 -2.46 -11.07
C GLN A 43 -6.59 -3.44 -11.92
N SER A 44 -6.39 -3.14 -13.21
CA SER A 44 -5.63 -4.00 -14.11
C SER A 44 -4.12 -3.94 -13.84
N PHE A 45 -3.61 -2.79 -13.38
CA PHE A 45 -2.23 -2.67 -12.92
C PHE A 45 -1.99 -3.43 -11.62
N ILE A 46 -2.93 -3.34 -10.69
CA ILE A 46 -2.92 -4.12 -9.45
C ILE A 46 -2.92 -5.61 -9.79
N ASP A 47 -3.83 -6.06 -10.66
CA ASP A 47 -3.93 -7.46 -11.05
C ASP A 47 -2.63 -7.96 -11.71
N ARG A 48 -2.06 -7.17 -12.63
CA ARG A 48 -0.77 -7.49 -13.26
C ARG A 48 0.37 -7.54 -12.25
N PHE A 49 0.43 -6.58 -11.33
CA PHE A 49 1.45 -6.56 -10.29
C PHE A 49 1.35 -7.81 -9.41
N LEU A 50 0.16 -8.11 -8.89
CA LEU A 50 -0.05 -9.22 -7.95
C LEU A 50 0.12 -10.60 -8.61
N ARG A 51 -0.23 -10.74 -9.90
CA ARG A 51 -0.19 -12.04 -10.60
C ARG A 51 1.12 -12.32 -11.33
N GLU A 52 1.71 -11.31 -11.95
CA GLU A 52 2.79 -11.52 -12.92
C GLU A 52 4.15 -11.04 -12.43
N ARG A 53 4.19 -9.99 -11.60
CA ARG A 53 5.47 -9.37 -11.23
C ARG A 53 6.15 -10.14 -10.12
N GLN A 54 7.39 -10.52 -10.37
CA GLN A 54 8.31 -10.98 -9.36
C GLN A 54 9.09 -9.78 -8.82
N VAL A 55 8.99 -9.53 -7.52
CA VAL A 55 9.60 -8.35 -6.87
C VAL A 55 10.40 -8.78 -5.65
N HIS A 56 11.63 -8.30 -5.51
CA HIS A 56 12.44 -8.53 -4.33
C HIS A 56 12.58 -7.20 -3.59
N PHE A 57 11.97 -7.10 -2.41
CA PHE A 57 12.06 -5.93 -1.55
C PHE A 57 13.25 -6.06 -0.61
N ILE A 58 14.09 -5.03 -0.57
CA ILE A 58 15.24 -4.94 0.33
C ILE A 58 15.06 -3.71 1.20
N HIS A 59 15.20 -3.89 2.51
CA HIS A 59 15.05 -2.82 3.49
C HIS A 59 16.19 -2.84 4.52
N GLY A 60 16.69 -1.68 4.90
CA GLY A 60 17.62 -1.53 6.01
C GLY A 60 16.88 -1.53 7.34
N SER A 61 17.27 -2.39 8.29
CA SER A 61 16.59 -2.49 9.59
C SER A 61 16.76 -1.24 10.47
N ALA A 62 17.71 -0.36 10.13
CA ALA A 62 17.97 0.89 10.81
C ALA A 62 17.60 2.12 9.97
N ASP A 63 16.88 1.97 8.84
CA ASP A 63 16.39 3.11 8.03
C ASP A 63 15.15 3.76 8.66
N VAL A 64 15.33 4.27 9.87
CA VAL A 64 14.27 4.92 10.67
C VAL A 64 14.09 6.40 10.33
N GLY A 65 14.68 6.86 9.22
CA GLY A 65 14.49 8.22 8.74
C GLY A 65 13.07 8.46 8.21
N MET A 66 12.56 9.68 8.37
CA MET A 66 11.22 10.06 7.92
C MET A 66 11.09 10.05 6.40
N GLY A 67 12.03 10.66 5.69
CA GLY A 67 11.99 10.77 4.22
C GLY A 67 10.95 11.79 3.75
N ASP A 68 10.02 11.38 2.89
CA ASP A 68 8.93 12.26 2.43
C ASP A 68 7.95 12.53 3.57
N GLU A 69 7.69 13.80 3.88
CA GLU A 69 6.83 14.26 4.99
C GLU A 69 5.43 14.69 4.54
N ARG A 70 5.11 14.58 3.24
CA ARG A 70 3.77 14.88 2.74
C ARG A 70 2.74 13.96 3.40
N ALA A 71 1.52 14.45 3.56
CA ALA A 71 0.44 13.74 4.23
C ALA A 71 0.21 12.31 3.69
N GLN A 72 0.30 12.13 2.38
CA GLN A 72 0.15 10.81 1.74
C GLN A 72 1.23 9.83 2.16
N ALA A 73 2.47 10.30 2.34
CA ALA A 73 3.59 9.48 2.77
C ALA A 73 3.50 9.16 4.27
N MET A 74 3.01 10.11 5.07
CA MET A 74 2.79 9.91 6.50
C MET A 74 1.65 8.94 6.80
N ALA A 75 0.62 8.87 5.94
CA ALA A 75 -0.43 7.84 6.04
C ALA A 75 0.13 6.42 5.88
N GLN A 76 1.23 6.25 5.15
CA GLN A 76 1.86 4.96 4.95
C GLN A 76 2.74 4.53 6.13
N GLY A 77 3.13 5.46 7.02
CA GLY A 77 3.98 5.20 8.19
C GLY A 77 4.89 6.40 8.51
N ALA A 78 5.32 6.51 9.77
CA ALA A 78 6.11 7.64 10.27
C ALA A 78 7.57 7.62 9.81
N ASN A 79 8.11 6.47 9.42
CA ASN A 79 9.46 6.30 8.91
C ASN A 79 9.53 5.21 7.83
N ARG A 80 10.67 5.07 7.15
CA ARG A 80 10.80 4.11 6.02
C ARG A 80 10.66 2.65 6.44
N VAL A 81 11.12 2.26 7.64
CA VAL A 81 10.91 0.90 8.18
C VAL A 81 9.43 0.61 8.35
N GLU A 82 8.68 1.53 8.97
CA GLU A 82 7.24 1.37 9.19
C GLU A 82 6.47 1.35 7.86
N ARG A 83 6.84 2.22 6.91
CA ARG A 83 6.26 2.22 5.56
C ARG A 83 6.47 0.90 4.83
N ALA A 84 7.66 0.33 4.93
CA ALA A 84 7.96 -0.97 4.33
C ALA A 84 7.07 -2.08 4.91
N GLN A 85 6.93 -2.13 6.24
CA GLN A 85 6.09 -3.11 6.93
C GLN A 85 4.60 -2.93 6.55
N ASN A 86 4.10 -1.69 6.56
CA ASN A 86 2.73 -1.38 6.20
C ASN A 86 2.43 -1.70 4.72
N TYR A 87 3.39 -1.46 3.83
CA TYR A 87 3.26 -1.81 2.41
C TYR A 87 3.21 -3.33 2.21
N GLN A 88 4.03 -4.11 2.91
CA GLN A 88 3.99 -5.57 2.87
C GLN A 88 2.63 -6.11 3.33
N LEU A 89 2.14 -5.61 4.48
CA LEU A 89 0.81 -5.96 4.98
C LEU A 89 -0.29 -5.63 3.96
N HIS A 90 -0.21 -4.46 3.33
CA HIS A 90 -1.15 -4.04 2.31
C HIS A 90 -1.11 -4.96 1.07
N LEU A 91 0.08 -5.36 0.60
CA LEU A 91 0.23 -6.31 -0.51
C LEU A 91 -0.39 -7.67 -0.18
N ASP A 92 -0.14 -8.19 1.03
CA ASP A 92 -0.70 -9.46 1.48
C ASP A 92 -2.23 -9.41 1.54
N GLN A 93 -2.81 -8.31 2.05
CA GLN A 93 -4.26 -8.09 2.07
C GLN A 93 -4.85 -8.04 0.66
N MET A 94 -4.21 -7.34 -0.27
CA MET A 94 -4.68 -7.28 -1.66
C MET A 94 -4.61 -8.64 -2.35
N ALA A 95 -3.51 -9.39 -2.18
CA ALA A 95 -3.38 -10.74 -2.74
C ALA A 95 -4.42 -11.70 -2.16
N ALA A 96 -4.65 -11.66 -0.84
CA ALA A 96 -5.69 -12.44 -0.18
C ALA A 96 -7.09 -12.12 -0.73
N LYS A 97 -7.41 -10.83 -0.92
CA LYS A 97 -8.70 -10.36 -1.44
C LYS A 97 -9.03 -10.92 -2.83
N ILE A 98 -8.03 -11.11 -3.69
CA ILE A 98 -8.23 -11.65 -5.06
C ILE A 98 -7.85 -13.13 -5.19
N GLY A 99 -7.52 -13.80 -4.09
CA GLY A 99 -7.20 -15.22 -4.04
C GLY A 99 -5.94 -15.62 -4.79
N VAL A 100 -4.92 -14.74 -4.84
CA VAL A 100 -3.63 -15.05 -5.47
C VAL A 100 -2.53 -15.14 -4.42
N ARG A 101 -1.47 -15.89 -4.75
CA ARG A 101 -0.24 -15.86 -3.97
C ARG A 101 0.69 -14.80 -4.52
N GLY A 102 1.11 -13.87 -3.68
CA GLY A 102 2.11 -12.87 -4.01
C GLY A 102 3.42 -13.49 -4.50
N LYS A 103 4.04 -12.87 -5.50
CA LYS A 103 5.35 -13.26 -6.06
C LYS A 103 6.45 -12.31 -5.60
N TRP A 104 6.41 -11.88 -4.34
CA TRP A 104 7.45 -11.05 -3.76
C TRP A 104 8.21 -11.75 -2.64
N THR A 105 9.45 -11.32 -2.45
CA THR A 105 10.22 -11.64 -1.25
C THR A 105 10.61 -10.35 -0.53
N VAL A 106 10.97 -10.50 0.75
CA VAL A 106 11.37 -9.40 1.60
C VAL A 106 12.63 -9.80 2.32
N ASP A 107 13.68 -8.99 2.17
CA ASP A 107 14.94 -9.12 2.90
C ASP A 107 15.21 -7.88 3.74
N TRP A 108 15.63 -8.11 4.99
CA TRP A 108 16.01 -7.05 5.93
C TRP A 108 17.51 -7.11 6.18
N VAL A 109 18.23 -6.04 5.82
CA VAL A 109 19.66 -5.91 6.06
C VAL A 109 19.87 -5.31 7.44
N ALA A 110 20.42 -6.12 8.35
CA ALA A 110 20.59 -5.75 9.74
C ALA A 110 21.56 -4.57 9.92
N GLY A 111 21.15 -3.58 10.71
CA GLY A 111 21.97 -2.41 11.08
C GLY A 111 22.18 -1.38 9.96
N VAL A 112 21.60 -1.59 8.78
CA VAL A 112 21.75 -0.67 7.64
C VAL A 112 20.64 0.39 7.67
N GLY A 113 21.04 1.66 7.53
CA GLY A 113 20.15 2.82 7.41
C GLY A 113 19.83 3.15 5.96
N HIS A 114 19.74 4.44 5.63
CA HIS A 114 19.50 4.90 4.26
C HIS A 114 20.78 4.89 3.40
N ASP A 115 21.32 3.72 3.10
CA ASP A 115 22.52 3.53 2.29
C ASP A 115 22.29 2.54 1.13
N GLY A 116 22.16 3.06 -0.08
CA GLY A 116 21.92 2.26 -1.29
C GLY A 116 23.13 1.44 -1.78
N ARG A 117 24.30 1.52 -1.15
CA ARG A 117 25.42 0.60 -1.44
C ARG A 117 25.42 -0.61 -0.52
N SER A 118 24.83 -0.47 0.66
CA SER A 118 24.79 -1.50 1.71
C SER A 118 23.47 -2.29 1.72
N MET A 119 22.50 -1.88 0.89
CA MET A 119 21.24 -2.57 0.59
C MET A 119 21.28 -3.10 -0.85
#